data_AF-A0AAQ3JT66-F1
#
_entry.id   AF-A0AAQ3JT66-F1
#
_cell.length_a   1.000
_cell.length_b   1.000
_cell.length_c   1.000
_cell.angle_alpha   90.00
_cell.angle_beta   90.00
_cell.angle_gamma   90.00
#
_symmetry.space_group_name_H-M   'P 1'
#
loop_
_entity.id
_entity.type
_entity.pdbx_description
1 polymer ?
#
loop_
_entity_poly.entity_id
_entity_poly.type
_entity_poly.pdbx_seq_one_letter_code
_entity_poly.pdbx_strand_id
1 'polypeptide(L)'
;MAREEVQVIHSWSAPRSLSTSLMYSFAQRDDMEVVDEPLYANFLVVTGVERPYLDEVLSTMDSDGNKVVKEVIFGPGEKKYRYCKHMAKQRLPNLKNDLMKKGKHFILIRNPLNILQSFNKVVPPSFLELGLGDLVSIYSELCELGVSPPVIDADDLQNDPEVVLRGLCQDLDIPFQTSMLKWEAGPKPFDGIWAPWWYGSVHKSTGFKKPQQYSMPFPLELYDLLEQSLPFYNMLRNRCRRLVSSLHPPLPLPRLPVPANKKLLVWVGDELVPREHAKVSVLDSVVQGGDAAWEGLRVYDGKVFKLEEHLDRLFDSAKALAFSNIPSREEIKEAVFKTLISNGMFDNAHIRLTLTRGEKVTSGMSPAFNLYGCTLIVLAEWKPPVYDNSSGIRLVTATTRRNSPNSIDSKIHHNNLINNILAKIEGNLANADDAIMLDKDGFVSETNATNIFMVKKGHVSTPHADYCLPGITRATVMDLVIQENLILHERRISLSEFHAADEVWTTGTMGELTPVVMIDGRVIGNGEVGPVTRRIQNAYKALTAELGVPIPVPAKK
;
A
#
# COMPACT_ATOMS: atom_id res chain seq x y z
N MET A 1 -54.74 -12.10 3.32
CA MET A 1 -53.40 -11.56 3.64
C MET A 1 -52.56 -11.70 2.39
N ALA A 2 -52.07 -10.60 1.81
CA ALA A 2 -51.12 -10.69 0.70
C ALA A 2 -49.89 -11.47 1.21
N ARG A 3 -49.48 -12.54 0.53
CA ARG A 3 -48.23 -13.24 0.85
C ARG A 3 -47.11 -12.21 0.71
N GLU A 4 -46.33 -11.99 1.76
CA GLU A 4 -45.13 -11.16 1.67
C GLU A 4 -44.21 -11.73 0.58
N GLU A 5 -43.64 -10.86 -0.24
CA GLU A 5 -42.72 -11.25 -1.31
C GLU A 5 -41.41 -11.78 -0.68
N VAL A 6 -40.94 -12.93 -1.17
CA VAL A 6 -39.73 -13.60 -0.65
C VAL A 6 -38.50 -12.71 -0.91
N GLN A 7 -37.71 -12.46 0.14
CA GLN A 7 -36.48 -11.69 0.00
C GLN A 7 -35.32 -12.60 -0.40
N VAL A 8 -34.78 -12.39 -1.60
CA VAL A 8 -33.69 -13.23 -2.14
C VAL A 8 -32.32 -12.73 -1.68
N ILE A 9 -31.45 -13.66 -1.30
CA ILE A 9 -30.04 -13.44 -0.99
C ILE A 9 -29.20 -14.26 -1.98
N HIS A 10 -28.41 -13.58 -2.80
CA HIS A 10 -27.52 -14.15 -3.78
C HIS A 10 -26.11 -14.31 -3.20
N SER A 11 -25.63 -15.56 -3.14
CA SER A 11 -24.25 -15.89 -2.82
C SER A 11 -23.49 -16.19 -4.11
N TRP A 12 -22.63 -15.27 -4.54
CA TRP A 12 -21.76 -15.48 -5.69
C TRP A 12 -20.43 -16.07 -5.25
N SER A 13 -20.00 -17.18 -5.87
CA SER A 13 -18.76 -17.83 -5.48
C SER A 13 -18.02 -18.46 -6.66
N ALA A 14 -16.71 -18.62 -6.50
CA ALA A 14 -15.91 -19.51 -7.35
C ALA A 14 -16.15 -20.98 -6.92
N PRO A 15 -16.00 -21.98 -7.79
CA PRO A 15 -16.05 -23.37 -7.37
C PRO A 15 -14.96 -23.68 -6.32
N ARG A 16 -15.24 -24.63 -5.40
CA ARG A 16 -14.34 -25.04 -4.29
C ARG A 16 -14.03 -23.93 -3.25
N SER A 17 -14.85 -22.89 -3.18
CA SER A 17 -14.74 -21.76 -2.21
C SER A 17 -15.44 -21.98 -0.86
N LEU A 18 -15.94 -23.17 -0.55
CA LEU A 18 -16.85 -23.46 0.59
C LEU A 18 -18.29 -22.95 0.43
N SER A 19 -18.69 -22.56 -0.78
CA SER A 19 -20.05 -22.12 -1.10
C SER A 19 -21.14 -23.10 -0.65
N THR A 20 -20.93 -24.42 -0.78
CA THR A 20 -21.88 -25.44 -0.30
C THR A 20 -21.97 -25.50 1.23
N SER A 21 -20.84 -25.39 1.94
CA SER A 21 -20.84 -25.31 3.41
C SER A 21 -21.57 -24.05 3.90
N LEU A 22 -21.40 -22.93 3.18
CA LEU A 22 -22.13 -21.70 3.48
C LEU A 22 -23.64 -21.85 3.23
N MET A 23 -24.04 -22.50 2.12
CA MET A 23 -25.44 -22.84 1.86
C MET A 23 -26.03 -23.71 2.99
N TYR A 24 -25.29 -24.72 3.47
CA TYR A 24 -25.74 -25.58 4.59
C TYR A 24 -25.93 -24.77 5.88
N SER A 25 -25.02 -23.84 6.16
CA SER A 25 -25.12 -22.88 7.26
C SER A 25 -26.38 -22.02 7.16
N PHE A 26 -26.66 -21.41 6.00
CA PHE A 26 -27.86 -20.60 5.79
C PHE A 26 -29.15 -21.42 5.87
N ALA A 27 -29.13 -22.70 5.45
CA ALA A 27 -30.27 -23.61 5.56
C ALA A 27 -30.65 -23.97 7.00
N GLN A 28 -29.80 -23.68 7.99
CA GLN A 28 -30.11 -23.92 9.42
C GLN A 28 -31.00 -22.83 10.03
N ARG A 29 -31.29 -21.77 9.29
CA ARG A 29 -32.17 -20.72 9.76
C ARG A 29 -33.62 -21.14 9.61
N ASP A 30 -34.44 -20.82 10.59
CA ASP A 30 -35.87 -21.13 10.56
C ASP A 30 -36.67 -20.31 9.52
N ASP A 31 -36.12 -19.17 9.10
CA ASP A 31 -36.71 -18.18 8.19
C ASP A 31 -36.18 -18.24 6.75
N MET A 32 -35.39 -19.26 6.41
CA MET A 32 -34.66 -19.38 5.14
C MET A 32 -34.99 -20.67 4.40
N GLU A 33 -35.20 -20.56 3.09
CA GLU A 33 -35.11 -21.67 2.15
C GLU A 33 -33.88 -21.49 1.25
N VAL A 34 -33.34 -22.58 0.70
CA VAL A 34 -32.10 -22.55 -0.09
C VAL A 34 -32.29 -23.17 -1.47
N VAL A 35 -31.60 -22.63 -2.47
CA VAL A 35 -31.59 -23.14 -3.84
C VAL A 35 -30.14 -23.27 -4.31
N ASP A 36 -29.79 -24.46 -4.77
CA ASP A 36 -28.43 -24.81 -5.20
C ASP A 36 -28.26 -24.61 -6.72
N GLU A 37 -27.41 -23.66 -7.11
CA GLU A 37 -27.02 -23.33 -8.49
C GLU A 37 -28.17 -23.34 -9.52
N PRO A 38 -29.23 -22.53 -9.31
CA PRO A 38 -30.44 -22.58 -10.13
C PRO A 38 -30.19 -22.33 -11.63
N LEU A 39 -29.11 -21.61 -11.97
CA LEU A 39 -28.76 -21.25 -13.35
C LEU A 39 -27.89 -22.29 -14.06
N TYR A 40 -27.59 -23.42 -13.44
CA TYR A 40 -26.60 -24.35 -13.97
C TYR A 40 -27.03 -25.02 -15.29
N ALA A 41 -28.29 -25.40 -15.43
CA ALA A 41 -28.80 -25.97 -16.69
C ALA A 41 -28.71 -24.98 -17.85
N ASN A 42 -29.07 -23.71 -17.62
CA ASN A 42 -28.90 -22.65 -18.62
C ASN A 42 -27.43 -22.47 -19.01
N PHE A 43 -26.52 -22.48 -18.02
CA PHE A 43 -25.09 -22.42 -18.27
C PHE A 43 -24.60 -23.55 -19.17
N LEU A 44 -24.97 -24.80 -18.88
CA LEU A 44 -24.54 -25.96 -19.67
C LEU A 44 -25.05 -25.89 -21.11
N VAL A 45 -26.32 -25.51 -21.32
CA VAL A 45 -26.90 -25.39 -22.67
C VAL A 45 -26.24 -24.28 -23.48
N VAL A 46 -26.05 -23.09 -22.88
CA VAL A 46 -25.52 -21.94 -23.63
C VAL A 46 -24.03 -22.08 -23.92
N THR A 47 -23.27 -22.67 -23.00
CA THR A 47 -21.81 -22.81 -23.16
C THR A 47 -21.39 -24.09 -23.87
N GLY A 48 -22.28 -25.09 -23.96
CA GLY A 48 -21.96 -26.40 -24.53
C GLY A 48 -20.96 -27.21 -23.70
N VAL A 49 -20.75 -26.82 -22.43
CA VAL A 49 -19.79 -27.47 -21.55
C VAL A 49 -20.29 -28.86 -21.17
N GLU A 50 -19.50 -29.89 -21.50
CA GLU A 50 -19.86 -31.27 -21.17
C GLU A 50 -19.58 -31.62 -19.71
N ARG A 51 -20.49 -32.39 -19.12
CA ARG A 51 -20.36 -32.96 -17.77
C ARG A 51 -20.93 -34.38 -17.74
N PRO A 52 -20.41 -35.28 -16.90
CA PRO A 52 -20.91 -36.66 -16.81
C PRO A 52 -22.40 -36.80 -16.47
N TYR A 53 -22.98 -35.77 -15.85
CA TYR A 53 -24.37 -35.72 -15.38
C TYR A 53 -25.22 -34.71 -16.18
N LEU A 54 -24.81 -34.35 -17.41
CA LEU A 54 -25.50 -33.34 -18.23
C LEU A 54 -26.98 -33.68 -18.46
N ASP A 55 -27.28 -34.90 -18.91
CA ASP A 55 -28.65 -35.33 -19.23
C ASP A 55 -29.57 -35.32 -18.00
N GLU A 56 -29.02 -35.67 -16.83
CA GLU A 56 -29.74 -35.60 -15.56
C GLU A 56 -30.05 -34.14 -15.18
N VAL A 57 -29.14 -33.20 -15.46
CA VAL A 57 -29.39 -31.76 -15.27
C VAL A 57 -30.48 -31.25 -16.19
N LEU A 58 -30.40 -31.57 -17.49
CA LEU A 58 -31.35 -31.06 -18.47
C LEU A 58 -32.76 -31.67 -18.33
N SER A 59 -32.87 -32.84 -17.70
CA SER A 59 -34.17 -33.47 -17.42
C SER A 59 -34.84 -32.98 -16.14
N THR A 60 -34.09 -32.41 -15.20
CA THR A 60 -34.61 -32.00 -13.88
C THR A 60 -34.67 -30.49 -13.67
N MET A 61 -33.92 -29.71 -14.45
CA MET A 61 -33.81 -28.26 -14.31
C MET A 61 -34.22 -27.54 -15.60
N ASP A 62 -34.86 -26.38 -15.46
CA ASP A 62 -35.23 -25.54 -16.60
C ASP A 62 -33.97 -24.85 -17.19
N SER A 63 -33.80 -24.95 -18.51
CA SER A 63 -32.65 -24.40 -19.21
C SER A 63 -32.86 -22.96 -19.70
N ASP A 64 -34.06 -22.38 -19.58
CA ASP A 64 -34.31 -20.96 -19.81
C ASP A 64 -33.95 -20.15 -18.55
N GLY A 65 -32.76 -19.55 -18.56
CA GLY A 65 -32.26 -18.77 -17.43
C GLY A 65 -33.16 -17.60 -17.02
N ASN A 66 -33.88 -16.97 -17.96
CA ASN A 66 -34.79 -15.88 -17.64
C ASN A 66 -36.08 -16.37 -16.98
N LYS A 67 -36.55 -17.55 -17.37
CA LYS A 67 -37.64 -18.24 -16.70
C LYS A 67 -37.23 -18.67 -15.29
N VAL A 68 -36.04 -19.25 -15.12
CA VAL A 68 -35.47 -19.59 -13.80
C VAL A 68 -35.38 -18.37 -12.89
N VAL A 69 -34.87 -17.23 -13.39
CA VAL A 69 -34.80 -15.99 -12.61
C VAL A 69 -36.18 -15.57 -12.11
N LYS A 70 -37.20 -15.63 -12.97
CA LYS A 70 -38.56 -15.19 -12.63
C LYS A 70 -39.30 -16.18 -11.72
N GLU A 71 -39.22 -17.48 -12.01
CA GLU A 71 -40.10 -18.50 -11.44
C GLU A 71 -39.45 -19.31 -10.30
N VAL A 72 -38.12 -19.38 -10.27
CA VAL A 72 -37.37 -20.12 -9.23
C VAL A 72 -36.71 -19.15 -8.26
N ILE A 73 -35.90 -18.22 -8.77
CA ILE A 73 -35.15 -17.27 -7.92
C ILE A 73 -36.12 -16.28 -7.24
N PHE A 74 -36.94 -15.57 -8.02
CA PHE A 74 -37.95 -14.63 -7.52
C PHE A 74 -39.37 -15.22 -7.47
N GLY A 75 -39.49 -16.54 -7.62
CA GLY A 75 -40.78 -17.23 -7.55
C GLY A 75 -41.41 -17.22 -6.15
N PRO A 76 -42.62 -17.76 -6.01
CA PRO A 76 -43.25 -17.93 -4.69
C PRO A 76 -42.40 -18.86 -3.80
N GLY A 77 -42.38 -18.61 -2.50
CA GLY A 77 -41.66 -19.43 -1.50
C GLY A 77 -42.43 -19.57 -0.21
N GLU A 78 -41.95 -20.46 0.66
CA GLU A 78 -42.60 -20.79 1.93
C GLU A 78 -41.98 -20.04 3.11
N LYS A 79 -40.76 -19.52 2.91
CA LYS A 79 -39.96 -18.81 3.91
C LYS A 79 -39.81 -17.33 3.57
N LYS A 80 -39.45 -16.53 4.59
CA LYS A 80 -39.24 -15.08 4.43
C LYS A 80 -38.08 -14.77 3.49
N TYR A 81 -37.00 -15.55 3.61
CA TYR A 81 -35.79 -15.38 2.82
C TYR A 81 -35.51 -16.60 1.95
N ARG A 82 -34.92 -16.38 0.78
CA ARG A 82 -34.40 -17.43 -0.10
C ARG A 82 -32.93 -17.20 -0.39
N TYR A 83 -32.08 -18.15 -0.01
CA TYR A 83 -30.66 -18.13 -0.32
C TYR A 83 -30.41 -18.87 -1.64
N CYS A 84 -29.87 -18.17 -2.64
CA CYS A 84 -29.45 -18.79 -3.89
C CYS A 84 -27.92 -18.88 -3.94
N LYS A 85 -27.40 -20.11 -3.94
CA LYS A 85 -25.99 -20.39 -4.18
C LYS A 85 -25.72 -20.30 -5.69
N HIS A 86 -24.83 -19.42 -6.11
CA HIS A 86 -24.46 -19.26 -7.52
C HIS A 86 -22.97 -19.50 -7.72
N MET A 87 -22.60 -20.22 -8.78
CA MET A 87 -21.23 -20.14 -9.30
C MET A 87 -21.14 -18.94 -10.22
N ALA A 88 -20.15 -18.07 -10.05
CA ALA A 88 -20.06 -16.80 -10.77
C ALA A 88 -20.17 -16.94 -12.29
N LYS A 89 -19.50 -17.95 -12.86
CA LYS A 89 -19.52 -18.24 -14.30
C LYS A 89 -20.89 -18.63 -14.87
N GLN A 90 -21.86 -19.00 -14.03
CA GLN A 90 -23.23 -19.30 -14.46
C GLN A 90 -24.04 -18.03 -14.76
N ARG A 91 -23.51 -16.85 -14.41
CA ARG A 91 -24.12 -15.56 -14.70
C ARG A 91 -23.82 -15.12 -16.13
N LEU A 92 -24.58 -15.69 -17.06
CA LEU A 92 -24.40 -15.41 -18.48
C LEU A 92 -24.94 -14.02 -18.89
N PRO A 93 -24.34 -13.35 -19.90
CA PRO A 93 -24.76 -12.00 -20.33
C PRO A 93 -26.20 -11.89 -20.87
N ASN A 94 -26.84 -13.01 -21.22
CA ASN A 94 -28.20 -13.07 -21.76
C ASN A 94 -29.30 -13.12 -20.68
N LEU A 95 -28.92 -13.10 -19.40
CA LEU A 95 -29.86 -13.03 -18.28
C LEU A 95 -30.35 -11.59 -18.09
N LYS A 96 -31.64 -11.42 -17.80
CA LYS A 96 -32.24 -10.11 -17.49
C LYS A 96 -31.55 -9.47 -16.28
N ASN A 97 -31.38 -8.15 -16.36
CA ASN A 97 -30.77 -7.33 -15.29
C ASN A 97 -31.50 -7.42 -13.94
N ASP A 98 -32.75 -7.92 -13.91
CA ASP A 98 -33.50 -8.20 -12.68
C ASP A 98 -32.68 -9.04 -11.69
N LEU A 99 -31.88 -9.98 -12.17
CA LEU A 99 -31.02 -10.82 -11.33
C LEU A 99 -30.01 -10.03 -10.50
N MET A 100 -29.56 -8.87 -10.99
CA MET A 100 -28.55 -8.03 -10.33
C MET A 100 -29.13 -6.82 -9.63
N LYS A 101 -30.34 -6.41 -10.04
CA LYS A 101 -31.06 -5.25 -9.50
C LYS A 101 -31.91 -5.59 -8.28
N LYS A 102 -32.30 -6.86 -8.12
CA LYS A 102 -33.20 -7.32 -7.05
C LYS A 102 -32.49 -8.29 -6.11
N GLY A 103 -32.94 -8.28 -4.86
CA GLY A 103 -32.35 -9.10 -3.80
C GLY A 103 -31.09 -8.48 -3.21
N LYS A 104 -30.51 -9.19 -2.24
CA LYS A 104 -29.27 -8.82 -1.56
C LYS A 104 -28.14 -9.67 -2.11
N HIS A 105 -26.99 -9.08 -2.42
CA HIS A 105 -25.86 -9.79 -3.01
C HIS A 105 -24.66 -9.79 -2.08
N PHE A 106 -23.94 -10.91 -2.01
CA PHE A 106 -22.60 -10.95 -1.43
C PHE A 106 -21.71 -11.90 -2.23
N ILE A 107 -20.40 -11.77 -2.02
CA ILE A 107 -19.37 -12.52 -2.73
C ILE A 107 -18.56 -13.33 -1.73
N LEU A 108 -18.43 -14.64 -1.99
CA LEU A 108 -17.53 -15.53 -1.27
C LEU A 108 -16.31 -15.83 -2.14
N ILE A 109 -15.15 -15.41 -1.66
CA ILE A 109 -13.85 -15.67 -2.30
C ILE A 109 -13.07 -16.72 -1.52
N ARG A 110 -12.09 -17.33 -2.17
CA ARG A 110 -11.10 -18.18 -1.51
C ARG A 110 -9.77 -18.06 -2.25
N ASN A 111 -8.67 -18.11 -1.51
CA ASN A 111 -7.34 -18.00 -2.08
C ASN A 111 -7.11 -19.10 -3.15
N PRO A 112 -6.74 -18.75 -4.40
CA PRO A 112 -6.48 -19.72 -5.46
C PRO A 112 -5.42 -20.76 -5.09
N LEU A 113 -4.45 -20.40 -4.23
CA LEU A 113 -3.45 -21.32 -3.68
C LEU A 113 -4.09 -22.54 -2.99
N ASN A 114 -5.20 -22.30 -2.27
CA ASN A 114 -5.94 -23.33 -1.53
C ASN A 114 -6.98 -24.07 -2.41
N ILE A 115 -7.39 -23.47 -3.53
CA ILE A 115 -8.35 -24.05 -4.47
C ILE A 115 -7.66 -25.06 -5.39
N LEU A 116 -6.60 -24.61 -6.07
CA LEU A 116 -5.98 -25.26 -7.22
C LEU A 116 -5.51 -26.69 -6.93
N GLN A 117 -4.92 -26.94 -5.76
CA GLN A 117 -4.45 -28.27 -5.34
C GLN A 117 -5.56 -29.34 -5.31
N SER A 118 -6.81 -28.91 -5.11
CA SER A 118 -7.96 -29.81 -5.00
C SER A 118 -8.89 -29.77 -6.21
N PHE A 119 -8.65 -28.85 -7.14
CA PHE A 119 -9.51 -28.60 -8.29
C PHE A 119 -9.36 -29.69 -9.36
N ASN A 120 -8.12 -30.08 -9.64
CA ASN A 120 -7.77 -31.10 -10.63
C ASN A 120 -8.39 -32.49 -10.35
N LYS A 121 -8.91 -32.71 -9.14
CA LYS A 121 -9.60 -33.96 -8.76
C LYS A 121 -11.00 -34.10 -9.36
N VAL A 122 -11.60 -33.00 -9.84
CA VAL A 122 -12.99 -32.98 -10.30
C VAL A 122 -13.10 -32.54 -11.76
N VAL A 123 -12.35 -31.50 -12.15
CA VAL A 123 -12.26 -31.01 -13.53
C VAL A 123 -10.87 -30.42 -13.77
N PRO A 124 -10.36 -30.49 -15.01
CA PRO A 124 -9.11 -29.82 -15.37
C PRO A 124 -9.17 -28.33 -15.01
N PRO A 125 -8.20 -27.81 -14.23
CA PRO A 125 -8.24 -26.41 -13.82
C PRO A 125 -7.90 -25.50 -14.99
N SER A 126 -8.70 -24.45 -15.17
CA SER A 126 -8.43 -23.36 -16.12
C SER A 126 -8.90 -22.04 -15.50
N PHE A 127 -8.41 -20.92 -16.02
CA PHE A 127 -8.81 -19.61 -15.52
C PHE A 127 -10.34 -19.41 -15.61
N LEU A 128 -10.95 -19.85 -16.71
CA LEU A 128 -12.41 -19.82 -16.91
C LEU A 128 -13.15 -20.76 -15.95
N GLU A 129 -12.60 -21.94 -15.66
CA GLU A 129 -13.25 -22.88 -14.74
C GLU A 129 -13.28 -22.37 -13.28
N LEU A 130 -12.26 -21.60 -12.88
CA LEU A 130 -12.18 -20.98 -11.54
C LEU A 130 -13.20 -19.85 -11.32
N GLY A 131 -13.55 -19.11 -12.38
CA GLY A 131 -14.56 -18.06 -12.33
C GLY A 131 -14.22 -16.83 -11.47
N LEU A 132 -12.94 -16.58 -11.18
CA LEU A 132 -12.50 -15.41 -10.41
C LEU A 132 -12.70 -14.10 -11.20
N GLY A 133 -12.49 -14.15 -12.52
CA GLY A 133 -12.82 -13.03 -13.41
C GLY A 133 -14.31 -12.69 -13.39
N ASP A 134 -15.17 -13.71 -13.35
CA ASP A 134 -16.62 -13.52 -13.26
C ASP A 134 -17.04 -12.90 -11.92
N LEU A 135 -16.42 -13.29 -10.80
CA LEU A 135 -16.68 -12.65 -9.50
C LEU A 135 -16.32 -11.15 -9.51
N VAL A 136 -15.20 -10.82 -10.15
CA VAL A 136 -14.77 -9.43 -10.34
C VAL A 136 -15.76 -8.65 -11.20
N SER A 137 -16.23 -9.23 -12.30
CA SER A 137 -17.25 -8.62 -13.16
C SER A 137 -18.55 -8.35 -12.39
N ILE A 138 -19.02 -9.35 -11.61
CA ILE A 138 -20.20 -9.23 -10.74
C ILE A 138 -20.03 -8.10 -9.71
N TYR A 139 -18.87 -8.03 -9.05
CA TYR A 139 -18.57 -6.96 -8.08
C TYR A 139 -18.63 -5.57 -8.74
N SER A 140 -18.02 -5.42 -9.92
CA SER A 140 -17.99 -4.15 -10.65
C SER A 140 -19.39 -3.69 -11.03
N GLU A 141 -20.21 -4.58 -11.60
CA GLU A 141 -21.56 -4.25 -12.02
C GLU A 141 -22.46 -3.86 -10.84
N LEU A 142 -22.37 -4.57 -9.71
CA LEU A 142 -23.12 -4.19 -8.51
C LEU A 142 -22.71 -2.79 -8.03
N CYS A 143 -21.41 -2.47 -8.05
CA CYS A 143 -20.91 -1.15 -7.68
C CYS A 143 -21.44 -0.05 -8.62
N GLU A 144 -21.52 -0.31 -9.92
CA GLU A 144 -22.10 0.62 -10.91
C GLU A 144 -23.60 0.84 -10.68
N LEU A 145 -24.32 -0.18 -10.19
CA LEU A 145 -25.71 -0.07 -9.74
C LEU A 145 -25.87 0.64 -8.38
N GLY A 146 -24.77 1.12 -7.78
CA GLY A 146 -24.77 1.83 -6.49
C GLY A 146 -24.76 0.91 -5.27
N VAL A 147 -24.54 -0.39 -5.45
CA VAL A 147 -24.47 -1.39 -4.38
C VAL A 147 -23.03 -1.87 -4.22
N SER A 148 -22.42 -1.67 -3.05
CA SER A 148 -21.13 -2.32 -2.75
C SER A 148 -21.42 -3.64 -2.03
N PRO A 149 -21.38 -4.80 -2.72
CA PRO A 149 -21.75 -6.06 -2.09
C PRO A 149 -20.70 -6.45 -1.04
N PRO A 150 -21.11 -7.01 0.11
CA PRO A 150 -20.18 -7.57 1.07
C PRO A 150 -19.33 -8.66 0.42
N VAL A 151 -18.04 -8.66 0.72
CA VAL A 151 -17.11 -9.71 0.29
C VAL A 151 -16.59 -10.44 1.53
N ILE A 152 -16.73 -11.75 1.57
CA ILE A 152 -16.20 -12.60 2.63
C ILE A 152 -15.19 -13.61 2.07
N ASP A 153 -14.18 -13.93 2.88
CA ASP A 153 -13.15 -14.89 2.51
C ASP A 153 -13.38 -16.23 3.22
N ALA A 154 -13.19 -17.32 2.48
CA ALA A 154 -13.39 -18.66 2.98
C ALA A 154 -12.42 -19.04 4.11
N ASP A 155 -11.17 -18.57 4.08
CA ASP A 155 -10.19 -18.89 5.12
C ASP A 155 -10.56 -18.15 6.42
N ASP A 156 -11.04 -16.90 6.32
CA ASP A 156 -11.59 -16.17 7.46
C ASP A 156 -12.81 -16.90 8.06
N LEU A 157 -13.73 -17.37 7.20
CA LEU A 157 -14.92 -18.13 7.60
C LEU A 157 -14.56 -19.45 8.29
N GLN A 158 -13.48 -20.12 7.87
CA GLN A 158 -13.00 -21.34 8.53
C GLN A 158 -12.32 -21.06 9.88
N ASN A 159 -11.66 -19.91 10.01
CA ASN A 159 -10.93 -19.54 11.23
C ASN A 159 -11.86 -19.09 12.36
N ASP A 160 -12.83 -18.22 12.05
CA ASP A 160 -13.82 -17.70 13.00
C ASP A 160 -15.21 -17.56 12.33
N PRO A 161 -15.95 -18.67 12.17
CA PRO A 161 -17.21 -18.66 11.45
C PRO A 161 -18.27 -17.76 12.08
N GLU A 162 -18.29 -17.63 13.41
CA GLU A 162 -19.28 -16.81 14.10
C GLU A 162 -19.08 -15.33 13.81
N VAL A 163 -17.84 -14.84 13.90
CA VAL A 163 -17.55 -13.41 13.62
C VAL A 163 -17.85 -13.08 12.16
N VAL A 164 -17.47 -13.96 11.22
CA VAL A 164 -17.75 -13.75 9.78
C VAL A 164 -19.25 -13.74 9.50
N LEU A 165 -19.99 -14.71 10.00
CA LEU A 165 -21.43 -14.81 9.75
C LEU A 165 -22.22 -13.69 10.42
N ARG A 166 -21.83 -13.25 11.63
CA ARG A 166 -22.43 -12.06 12.27
C ARG A 166 -22.19 -10.81 11.44
N GLY A 167 -20.96 -10.60 10.96
CA GLY A 167 -20.60 -9.49 10.09
C GLY A 167 -21.41 -9.51 8.78
N LEU A 168 -21.47 -10.66 8.11
CA LEU A 168 -22.23 -10.83 6.89
C LEU A 168 -23.74 -10.60 7.11
N CYS A 169 -24.33 -11.15 8.17
CA CYS A 169 -25.74 -10.95 8.50
C CYS A 169 -26.04 -9.46 8.74
N GLN A 170 -25.14 -8.74 9.43
CA GLN A 170 -25.25 -7.29 9.60
C GLN A 170 -25.21 -6.55 8.27
N ASP A 171 -24.26 -6.88 7.39
CA ASP A 171 -24.10 -6.20 6.10
C ASP A 171 -25.27 -6.52 5.14
N LEU A 172 -25.88 -7.69 5.29
CA LEU A 172 -27.11 -8.10 4.60
C LEU A 172 -28.38 -7.64 5.31
N ASP A 173 -28.31 -6.95 6.46
CA ASP A 173 -29.48 -6.52 7.23
C ASP A 173 -30.48 -7.68 7.49
N ILE A 174 -29.96 -8.78 8.05
CA ILE A 174 -30.73 -9.94 8.52
C ILE A 174 -30.24 -10.34 9.94
N PRO A 175 -31.08 -10.95 10.79
CA PRO A 175 -30.66 -11.37 12.13
C PRO A 175 -29.72 -12.58 12.05
N PHE A 176 -28.60 -12.57 12.76
CA PHE A 176 -27.75 -13.76 12.92
C PHE A 176 -28.45 -14.83 13.79
N GLN A 177 -28.38 -16.10 13.39
CA GLN A 177 -28.86 -17.24 14.18
C GLN A 177 -27.71 -18.20 14.48
N THR A 178 -27.53 -18.58 15.75
CA THR A 178 -26.45 -19.50 16.16
C THR A 178 -26.56 -20.89 15.50
N SER A 179 -27.76 -21.29 15.06
CA SER A 179 -27.98 -22.52 14.29
C SER A 179 -27.14 -22.59 13.01
N MET A 180 -26.76 -21.44 12.43
CA MET A 180 -25.93 -21.35 11.23
C MET A 180 -24.54 -21.99 11.40
N LEU A 181 -24.06 -22.16 12.63
CA LEU A 181 -22.70 -22.67 12.90
C LEU A 181 -22.56 -24.19 12.77
N LYS A 182 -23.66 -24.94 12.81
CA LYS A 182 -23.63 -26.41 12.83
C LYS A 182 -24.76 -27.01 12.01
N TRP A 183 -24.49 -28.12 11.33
CA TRP A 183 -25.47 -28.88 10.56
C TRP A 183 -25.25 -30.39 10.72
N GLU A 184 -26.24 -31.18 10.34
CA GLU A 184 -26.09 -32.64 10.31
C GLU A 184 -25.26 -33.10 9.11
N ALA A 185 -24.42 -34.10 9.33
CA ALA A 185 -23.66 -34.75 8.25
C ALA A 185 -24.61 -35.47 7.27
N GLY A 186 -24.11 -35.77 6.07
CA GLY A 186 -24.82 -36.47 5.01
C GLY A 186 -25.46 -35.55 3.96
N PRO A 187 -25.99 -36.15 2.87
CA PRO A 187 -26.66 -35.42 1.79
C PRO A 187 -27.88 -34.67 2.29
N LYS A 188 -28.25 -33.61 1.56
CA LYS A 188 -29.42 -32.79 1.88
C LYS A 188 -30.43 -32.83 0.73
N PRO A 189 -31.74 -32.75 1.01
CA PRO A 189 -32.78 -32.74 -0.04
C PRO A 189 -32.65 -31.59 -1.06
N PHE A 190 -31.97 -30.51 -0.67
CA PHE A 190 -31.71 -29.34 -1.52
C PHE A 190 -30.34 -29.38 -2.21
N ASP A 191 -29.58 -30.48 -2.09
CA ASP A 191 -28.36 -30.67 -2.85
C ASP A 191 -28.68 -30.81 -4.34
N GLY A 192 -27.91 -30.14 -5.20
CA GLY A 192 -27.99 -30.39 -6.64
C GLY A 192 -27.59 -31.83 -6.98
N ILE A 193 -28.12 -32.35 -8.09
CA ILE A 193 -27.81 -33.68 -8.65
C ILE A 193 -26.32 -33.94 -8.87
N TRP A 194 -25.49 -32.90 -9.01
CA TRP A 194 -24.03 -33.01 -9.11
C TRP A 194 -23.33 -33.27 -7.76
N ALA A 195 -24.06 -33.33 -6.65
CA ALA A 195 -23.51 -33.55 -5.31
C ALA A 195 -22.59 -34.78 -5.19
N PRO A 196 -22.85 -35.94 -5.83
CA PRO A 196 -21.94 -37.09 -5.77
C PRO A 196 -20.51 -36.79 -6.23
N TRP A 197 -20.32 -35.81 -7.13
CA TRP A 197 -19.02 -35.42 -7.66
C TRP A 197 -18.33 -34.34 -6.83
N TRP A 198 -19.10 -33.43 -6.21
CA TRP A 198 -18.56 -32.22 -5.60
C TRP A 198 -18.63 -32.20 -4.06
N TYR A 199 -19.61 -32.86 -3.45
CA TYR A 199 -20.02 -32.58 -2.06
C TYR A 199 -19.52 -33.61 -1.03
N GLY A 200 -18.72 -34.59 -1.44
CA GLY A 200 -18.22 -35.64 -0.54
C GLY A 200 -17.46 -35.12 0.71
N SER A 201 -16.87 -33.92 0.66
CA SER A 201 -16.25 -33.29 1.83
C SER A 201 -17.27 -32.66 2.78
N VAL A 202 -18.28 -31.95 2.26
CA VAL A 202 -19.29 -31.27 3.10
C VAL A 202 -20.25 -32.28 3.72
N HIS A 203 -20.57 -33.38 3.04
CA HIS A 203 -21.35 -34.49 3.60
C HIS A 203 -20.68 -35.14 4.82
N LYS A 204 -19.36 -34.98 5.01
CA LYS A 204 -18.61 -35.46 6.19
C LYS A 204 -18.38 -34.37 7.25
N SER A 205 -19.03 -33.22 7.10
CA SER A 205 -18.87 -32.07 7.98
C SER A 205 -20.15 -31.82 8.78
N THR A 206 -19.99 -31.19 9.94
CA THR A 206 -21.09 -30.76 10.81
C THR A 206 -21.01 -29.27 11.16
N GLY A 207 -20.19 -28.51 10.42
CA GLY A 207 -19.82 -27.13 10.68
C GLY A 207 -18.57 -26.74 9.89
N PHE A 208 -18.17 -25.47 9.98
CA PHE A 208 -16.92 -24.99 9.41
C PHE A 208 -15.72 -25.58 10.16
N LYS A 209 -14.78 -26.16 9.41
CA LYS A 209 -13.53 -26.71 9.97
C LYS A 209 -12.39 -25.75 9.70
N LYS A 210 -11.53 -25.53 10.69
CA LYS A 210 -10.28 -24.77 10.51
C LYS A 210 -9.46 -25.34 9.36
N PRO A 211 -8.77 -24.49 8.58
CA PRO A 211 -7.89 -24.97 7.53
C PRO A 211 -6.77 -25.82 8.13
N GLN A 212 -6.25 -26.76 7.34
CA GLN A 212 -5.06 -27.52 7.73
C GLN A 212 -3.87 -26.55 7.88
N GLN A 213 -3.13 -26.66 8.98
CA GLN A 213 -2.06 -25.71 9.32
C GLN A 213 -0.91 -25.69 8.29
N TYR A 214 -0.63 -26.83 7.66
CA TYR A 214 0.40 -26.97 6.63
C TYR A 214 -0.17 -27.73 5.43
N SER A 215 -0.07 -27.12 4.25
CA SER A 215 -0.46 -27.72 2.98
C SER A 215 0.71 -28.50 2.36
N MET A 216 0.38 -29.39 1.42
CA MET A 216 1.37 -30.03 0.55
C MET A 216 2.05 -28.96 -0.34
N PRO A 217 3.28 -29.22 -0.84
CA PRO A 217 3.92 -28.34 -1.80
C PRO A 217 3.00 -27.99 -2.98
N PHE A 218 3.01 -26.74 -3.41
CA PHE A 218 2.19 -26.31 -4.52
C PHE A 218 2.71 -26.94 -5.83
N PRO A 219 1.86 -27.58 -6.65
CA PRO A 219 2.29 -28.18 -7.91
C PRO A 219 2.77 -27.10 -8.90
N LEU A 220 4.00 -27.21 -9.39
CA LEU A 220 4.63 -26.21 -10.26
C LEU A 220 3.88 -26.04 -11.59
N GLU A 221 3.25 -27.11 -12.08
CA GLU A 221 2.43 -27.10 -13.29
C GLU A 221 1.17 -26.22 -13.19
N LEU A 222 0.79 -25.80 -11.97
CA LEU A 222 -0.33 -24.88 -11.73
C LEU A 222 0.13 -23.45 -11.42
N TYR A 223 1.43 -23.17 -11.47
CA TYR A 223 1.98 -21.87 -11.07
C TYR A 223 1.47 -20.73 -11.96
N ASP A 224 1.51 -20.91 -13.29
CA ASP A 224 1.03 -19.90 -14.24
C ASP A 224 -0.47 -19.60 -14.02
N LEU A 225 -1.26 -20.62 -13.68
CA LEU A 225 -2.67 -20.44 -13.39
C LEU A 225 -2.90 -19.73 -12.04
N LEU A 226 -2.06 -20.02 -11.03
CA LEU A 226 -2.06 -19.29 -9.76
C LEU A 226 -1.73 -17.81 -9.99
N GLU A 227 -0.69 -17.52 -10.76
CA GLU A 227 -0.25 -16.18 -11.10
C GLU A 227 -1.35 -15.39 -11.82
N GLN A 228 -2.00 -15.99 -12.82
CA GLN A 228 -3.15 -15.38 -13.51
C GLN A 228 -4.34 -15.12 -12.58
N SER A 229 -4.53 -15.96 -11.55
CA SER A 229 -5.69 -15.92 -10.66
C SER A 229 -5.55 -14.94 -9.49
N LEU A 230 -4.33 -14.76 -8.98
CA LEU A 230 -4.08 -13.94 -7.78
C LEU A 230 -4.53 -12.49 -7.89
N PRO A 231 -4.34 -11.76 -9.02
CA PRO A 231 -4.80 -10.38 -9.14
C PRO A 231 -6.31 -10.22 -8.89
N PHE A 232 -7.13 -11.10 -9.45
CA PHE A 232 -8.59 -11.08 -9.30
C PHE A 232 -9.02 -11.37 -7.86
N TYR A 233 -8.40 -12.38 -7.23
CA TYR A 233 -8.62 -12.67 -5.82
C TYR A 233 -8.22 -11.50 -4.93
N ASN A 234 -7.02 -10.93 -5.12
CA ASN A 234 -6.51 -9.83 -4.30
C ASN A 234 -7.38 -8.58 -4.42
N MET A 235 -7.92 -8.29 -5.61
CA MET A 235 -8.83 -7.16 -5.80
C MET A 235 -10.09 -7.28 -4.94
N LEU A 236 -10.67 -8.49 -4.85
CA LEU A 236 -11.83 -8.76 -4.01
C LEU A 236 -11.44 -8.89 -2.52
N ARG A 237 -10.28 -9.47 -2.22
CA ARG A 237 -9.77 -9.63 -0.84
C ARG A 237 -9.58 -8.28 -0.16
N ASN A 238 -9.14 -7.26 -0.89
CA ASN A 238 -9.03 -5.89 -0.40
C ASN A 238 -10.39 -5.25 -0.04
N ARG A 239 -11.51 -5.87 -0.44
CA ARG A 239 -12.89 -5.46 -0.08
C ARG A 239 -13.45 -6.24 1.10
N CYS A 240 -12.78 -7.31 1.53
CA CYS A 240 -13.22 -8.05 2.70
C CYS A 240 -13.25 -7.16 3.93
N ARG A 241 -14.27 -7.36 4.77
CA ARG A 241 -14.29 -6.76 6.10
C ARG A 241 -13.05 -7.22 6.84
N ARG A 242 -12.29 -6.27 7.41
CA ARG A 242 -11.15 -6.61 8.27
C ARG A 242 -11.70 -7.24 9.54
N LEU A 243 -11.69 -8.57 9.59
CA LEU A 243 -12.11 -9.31 10.75
C LEU A 243 -10.98 -9.27 11.76
N VAL A 244 -11.31 -8.82 12.97
CA VAL A 244 -10.36 -8.72 14.07
C VAL A 244 -10.09 -10.12 14.60
N SER A 245 -9.27 -10.89 13.90
CA SER A 245 -8.83 -12.22 14.30
C SER A 245 -7.36 -12.21 14.76
N SER A 246 -6.93 -11.17 15.47
CA SER A 246 -5.66 -11.17 16.19
C SER A 246 -5.90 -10.99 17.68
N LEU A 247 -5.05 -11.58 18.51
CA LEU A 247 -5.01 -11.45 19.99
C LEU A 247 -4.97 -9.98 20.50
N HIS A 248 -4.92 -9.01 19.59
CA HIS A 248 -4.89 -7.58 19.83
C HIS A 248 -5.91 -6.91 18.88
N PRO A 249 -6.69 -5.92 19.35
CA PRO A 249 -7.56 -5.12 18.48
C PRO A 249 -6.74 -4.49 17.35
N PRO A 250 -7.30 -4.31 16.13
CA PRO A 250 -6.57 -3.72 15.03
C PRO A 250 -6.24 -2.29 15.45
N LEU A 251 -5.00 -1.87 15.22
CA LEU A 251 -4.66 -0.47 15.40
C LEU A 251 -5.61 0.36 14.51
N PRO A 252 -6.18 1.47 15.03
CA PRO A 252 -7.01 2.34 14.22
C PRO A 252 -6.21 2.78 13.00
N LEU A 253 -6.88 2.91 11.84
CA LEU A 253 -6.22 3.41 10.64
C LEU A 253 -5.53 4.73 10.98
N PRO A 254 -4.20 4.83 10.79
CA PRO A 254 -3.48 6.03 11.14
C PRO A 254 -3.99 7.18 10.29
N ARG A 255 -4.16 8.36 10.90
CA ARG A 255 -4.50 9.58 10.17
C ARG A 255 -3.26 10.01 9.38
N LEU A 256 -3.42 10.22 8.08
CA LEU A 256 -2.36 10.80 7.27
C LEU A 256 -2.14 12.26 7.71
N PRO A 257 -0.89 12.73 7.81
CA PRO A 257 -0.59 14.14 8.10
C PRO A 257 -1.26 15.09 7.10
N VAL A 258 -1.32 14.69 5.81
CA VAL A 258 -2.02 15.41 4.75
C VAL A 258 -3.04 14.48 4.09
N PRO A 259 -4.36 14.75 4.21
CA PRO A 259 -5.40 13.86 3.67
C PRO A 259 -5.34 13.63 2.15
N ALA A 260 -4.85 14.61 1.38
CA ALA A 260 -4.69 14.50 -0.07
C ALA A 260 -3.73 13.36 -0.47
N ASN A 261 -2.81 12.96 0.41
CA ASN A 261 -1.86 11.87 0.16
C ASN A 261 -2.48 10.46 0.20
N LYS A 262 -3.80 10.34 0.42
CA LYS A 262 -4.51 9.05 0.42
C LYS A 262 -4.55 8.39 -0.96
N LYS A 263 -4.67 9.20 -2.03
CA LYS A 263 -4.76 8.74 -3.42
C LYS A 263 -3.64 9.37 -4.23
N LEU A 264 -2.44 8.81 -4.10
CA LEU A 264 -1.27 9.24 -4.88
C LEU A 264 -0.92 8.21 -5.94
N LEU A 265 -0.35 8.69 -7.03
CA LEU A 265 0.39 7.88 -8.00
C LEU A 265 1.88 8.02 -7.70
N VAL A 266 2.60 6.90 -7.67
CA VAL A 266 4.04 6.82 -7.35
C VAL A 266 4.71 6.15 -8.52
N TRP A 267 5.84 6.68 -8.98
CA TRP A 267 6.65 6.00 -9.99
C TRP A 267 7.49 4.91 -9.33
N VAL A 268 7.43 3.69 -9.85
CA VAL A 268 8.28 2.57 -9.42
C VAL A 268 8.75 1.79 -10.64
N GLY A 269 10.06 1.69 -10.85
CA GLY A 269 10.64 1.06 -12.03
C GLY A 269 10.43 1.93 -13.26
N ASP A 270 9.43 1.57 -14.07
CA ASP A 270 9.11 2.15 -15.38
C ASP A 270 7.66 2.65 -15.49
N GLU A 271 6.86 2.57 -14.43
CA GLU A 271 5.44 2.92 -14.45
C GLU A 271 4.95 3.74 -13.25
N LEU A 272 3.80 4.40 -13.42
CA LEU A 272 3.04 5.06 -12.35
C LEU A 272 2.01 4.09 -11.78
N VAL A 273 2.11 3.81 -10.47
CA VAL A 273 1.19 2.92 -9.76
C VAL A 273 0.50 3.64 -8.61
N PRO A 274 -0.73 3.25 -8.22
CA PRO A 274 -1.37 3.77 -7.02
C PRO A 274 -0.52 3.53 -5.76
N ARG A 275 -0.58 4.44 -4.79
CA ARG A 275 0.17 4.40 -3.51
C ARG A 275 0.17 3.02 -2.82
N GLU A 276 -0.97 2.32 -2.84
CA GLU A 276 -1.13 1.02 -2.20
C GLU A 276 -0.46 -0.14 -2.96
N HIS A 277 -0.14 0.07 -4.24
CA HIS A 277 0.56 -0.88 -5.11
C HIS A 277 2.04 -0.52 -5.33
N ALA A 278 2.49 0.64 -4.86
CA ALA A 278 3.87 1.10 -4.95
C ALA A 278 4.79 0.25 -4.07
N LYS A 279 5.35 -0.82 -4.65
CA LYS A 279 6.20 -1.81 -3.98
C LYS A 279 7.39 -2.20 -4.86
N VAL A 280 8.49 -2.59 -4.23
CA VAL A 280 9.62 -3.23 -4.90
C VAL A 280 9.65 -4.72 -4.58
N SER A 281 10.33 -5.51 -5.41
CA SER A 281 10.56 -6.92 -5.13
C SER A 281 11.28 -7.10 -3.79
N VAL A 282 10.95 -8.18 -3.07
CA VAL A 282 11.73 -8.58 -1.88
C VAL A 282 13.18 -8.94 -2.24
N LEU A 283 13.43 -9.21 -3.52
CA LEU A 283 14.77 -9.44 -4.05
C LEU A 283 15.51 -8.16 -4.45
N ASP A 284 14.90 -6.97 -4.34
CA ASP A 284 15.59 -5.70 -4.58
C ASP A 284 16.71 -5.48 -3.55
N SER A 285 17.86 -5.00 -4.04
CA SER A 285 19.05 -4.63 -3.26
C SER A 285 18.73 -3.70 -2.07
N VAL A 286 17.76 -2.80 -2.20
CA VAL A 286 17.36 -1.90 -1.11
C VAL A 286 16.71 -2.66 0.05
N VAL A 287 15.96 -3.73 -0.24
CA VAL A 287 15.29 -4.56 0.77
C VAL A 287 16.30 -5.51 1.43
N GLN A 288 17.19 -6.11 0.64
CA GLN A 288 18.16 -7.07 1.16
C GLN A 288 19.28 -6.43 1.99
N GLY A 289 19.69 -5.19 1.68
CA GLY A 289 20.86 -4.59 2.32
C GLY A 289 20.94 -3.06 2.27
N GLY A 290 19.86 -2.35 1.95
CA GLY A 290 19.86 -0.87 1.90
C GLY A 290 20.70 -0.28 0.76
N ASP A 291 21.01 -1.07 -0.27
CA ASP A 291 21.86 -0.73 -1.41
C ASP A 291 21.12 0.15 -2.44
N ALA A 292 21.00 1.43 -2.08
CA ALA A 292 20.34 2.48 -2.86
C ALA A 292 20.91 3.87 -2.53
N ALA A 293 20.85 4.77 -3.51
CA ALA A 293 21.04 6.22 -3.35
C ALA A 293 19.70 6.95 -3.43
N TRP A 294 19.58 8.13 -2.82
CA TRP A 294 18.36 8.91 -2.87
C TRP A 294 18.61 10.41 -2.83
N GLU A 295 17.57 11.19 -3.14
CA GLU A 295 17.54 12.65 -3.10
C GLU A 295 16.21 13.14 -2.55
N GLY A 296 16.25 14.28 -1.85
CA GLY A 296 15.07 15.00 -1.40
C GLY A 296 14.90 16.26 -2.24
N LEU A 297 13.88 16.29 -3.09
CA LEU A 297 13.57 17.44 -3.95
C LEU A 297 12.35 18.19 -3.40
N ARG A 298 12.23 19.46 -3.76
CA ARG A 298 11.08 20.29 -3.38
C ARG A 298 10.58 21.11 -4.55
N VAL A 299 9.25 21.27 -4.59
CA VAL A 299 8.55 22.07 -5.59
C VAL A 299 8.12 23.39 -4.98
N TYR A 300 8.45 24.49 -5.66
CA TYR A 300 7.95 25.83 -5.37
C TYR A 300 7.44 26.45 -6.67
N ASP A 301 6.22 26.97 -6.65
CA ASP A 301 5.63 27.76 -7.75
C ASP A 301 5.89 27.19 -9.17
N GLY A 302 5.56 25.91 -9.33
CA GLY A 302 5.67 25.17 -10.60
C GLY A 302 7.08 24.74 -10.98
N LYS A 303 8.08 24.91 -10.10
CA LYS A 303 9.49 24.60 -10.37
C LYS A 303 10.05 23.63 -9.33
N VAL A 304 10.92 22.73 -9.78
CA VAL A 304 11.71 21.88 -8.88
C VAL A 304 13.01 22.60 -8.54
N PHE A 305 13.16 23.01 -7.28
CA PHE A 305 14.31 23.78 -6.82
C PHE A 305 15.58 22.94 -6.86
N LYS A 306 16.65 23.50 -7.47
CA LYS A 306 17.99 22.89 -7.54
C LYS A 306 18.01 21.46 -8.12
N LEU A 307 17.09 21.15 -9.04
CA LEU A 307 16.94 19.79 -9.59
C LEU A 307 18.23 19.27 -10.22
N GLU A 308 18.93 20.09 -11.00
CA GLU A 308 20.14 19.64 -11.69
C GLU A 308 21.27 19.29 -10.71
N GLU A 309 21.44 20.08 -9.64
CA GLU A 309 22.41 19.81 -8.58
C GLU A 309 22.05 18.57 -7.76
N HIS A 310 20.77 18.33 -7.52
CA HIS A 310 20.31 17.10 -6.89
C HIS A 310 20.62 15.88 -7.75
N LEU A 311 20.41 15.98 -9.07
CA LEU A 311 20.73 14.90 -10.00
C LEU A 311 22.24 14.66 -10.08
N ASP A 312 23.07 15.72 -10.09
CA ASP A 312 24.54 15.58 -10.03
C ASP A 312 24.96 14.72 -8.84
N ARG A 313 24.45 15.03 -7.64
CA ARG A 313 24.77 14.27 -6.43
C ARG A 313 24.23 12.84 -6.44
N LEU A 314 23.06 12.62 -7.04
CA LEU A 314 22.53 11.27 -7.23
C LEU A 314 23.46 10.43 -8.12
N PHE A 315 23.95 10.99 -9.22
CA PHE A 315 24.89 10.32 -10.13
C PHE A 315 26.25 10.10 -9.46
N ASP A 316 26.76 11.06 -8.69
CA ASP A 316 28.00 10.88 -7.92
C ASP A 316 27.87 9.77 -6.87
N SER A 317 26.74 9.72 -6.16
CA SER A 317 26.44 8.66 -5.18
C SER A 317 26.35 7.30 -5.86
N ALA A 318 25.64 7.20 -6.99
CA ALA A 318 25.51 5.97 -7.77
C ALA A 318 26.88 5.51 -8.32
N LYS A 319 27.72 6.44 -8.77
CA LYS A 319 29.10 6.16 -9.19
C LYS A 319 29.97 5.64 -8.05
N ALA A 320 29.90 6.26 -6.88
CA ALA A 320 30.63 5.81 -5.69
C ALA A 320 30.19 4.41 -5.25
N LEU A 321 28.91 4.09 -5.40
CA LEU A 321 28.36 2.76 -5.16
C LEU A 321 28.60 1.78 -6.33
N ALA A 322 29.29 2.19 -7.41
CA ALA A 322 29.53 1.39 -8.61
C ALA A 322 28.25 0.81 -9.25
N PHE A 323 27.19 1.62 -9.33
CA PHE A 323 25.98 1.25 -10.07
C PHE A 323 26.28 1.16 -11.57
N SER A 324 25.66 0.20 -12.24
CA SER A 324 25.66 0.05 -13.70
C SER A 324 24.23 0.22 -14.23
N ASN A 325 24.09 0.50 -15.52
CA ASN A 325 22.78 0.66 -16.19
C ASN A 325 21.88 1.69 -15.47
N ILE A 326 22.48 2.82 -15.06
CA ILE A 326 21.75 3.92 -14.43
C ILE A 326 20.89 4.62 -15.50
N PRO A 327 19.61 4.91 -15.24
CA PRO A 327 18.79 5.72 -16.14
C PRO A 327 19.45 7.06 -16.45
N SER A 328 19.29 7.54 -17.66
CA SER A 328 19.80 8.85 -18.06
C SER A 328 19.15 9.97 -17.26
N ARG A 329 19.82 11.12 -17.21
CA ARG A 329 19.31 12.33 -16.54
C ARG A 329 17.91 12.71 -17.03
N GLU A 330 17.67 12.62 -18.33
CA GLU A 330 16.39 12.98 -18.93
C GLU A 330 15.28 11.98 -18.61
N GLU A 331 15.58 10.67 -18.55
CA GLU A 331 14.60 9.65 -18.09
C GLU A 331 14.20 9.88 -16.64
N ILE A 332 15.15 10.21 -15.76
CA ILE A 332 14.86 10.53 -14.35
C ILE A 332 13.99 11.79 -14.25
N LYS A 333 14.31 12.84 -15.01
CA LYS A 333 13.52 14.08 -15.06
C LYS A 333 12.10 13.81 -15.56
N GLU A 334 11.96 13.03 -16.62
CA GLU A 334 10.66 12.64 -17.16
C GLU A 334 9.81 11.90 -16.13
N ALA A 335 10.38 10.93 -15.41
CA ALA A 335 9.70 10.22 -14.32
C ALA A 335 9.24 11.17 -13.20
N VAL A 336 10.11 12.11 -12.79
CA VAL A 336 9.79 13.15 -11.80
C VAL A 336 8.62 14.01 -12.28
N PHE A 337 8.68 14.54 -13.50
CA PHE A 337 7.65 15.42 -14.02
C PHE A 337 6.32 14.71 -14.26
N LYS A 338 6.33 13.48 -14.83
CA LYS A 338 5.11 12.67 -14.97
C LYS A 338 4.45 12.44 -13.62
N THR A 339 5.23 12.08 -12.60
CA THR A 339 4.70 11.87 -11.24
C THR A 339 4.06 13.14 -10.68
N LEU A 340 4.70 14.30 -10.80
CA LEU A 340 4.16 15.57 -10.32
C LEU A 340 2.89 15.98 -11.06
N ILE A 341 2.89 15.92 -12.39
CA ILE A 341 1.77 16.31 -13.25
C ILE A 341 0.56 15.39 -12.98
N SER A 342 0.76 14.08 -12.91
CA SER A 342 -0.32 13.11 -12.66
C SER A 342 -0.96 13.27 -11.27
N ASN A 343 -0.25 13.85 -10.31
CA ASN A 343 -0.78 14.17 -8.97
C ASN A 343 -1.21 15.63 -8.81
N GLY A 344 -1.08 16.47 -9.85
CA GLY A 344 -1.39 17.90 -9.78
C GLY A 344 -0.48 18.70 -8.82
N MET A 345 0.73 18.21 -8.57
CA MET A 345 1.67 18.78 -7.61
C MET A 345 2.57 19.85 -8.26
N PHE A 346 2.09 21.09 -8.22
CA PHE A 346 2.83 22.25 -8.74
C PHE A 346 3.39 23.16 -7.65
N ASP A 347 3.14 22.86 -6.37
CA ASP A 347 3.69 23.61 -5.24
C ASP A 347 3.62 22.77 -3.96
N ASN A 348 4.32 23.16 -2.89
CA ASN A 348 4.23 22.52 -1.56
C ASN A 348 4.37 20.98 -1.57
N ALA A 349 5.15 20.46 -2.51
CA ALA A 349 5.40 19.04 -2.68
C ALA A 349 6.85 18.72 -2.37
N HIS A 350 7.06 17.59 -1.70
CA HIS A 350 8.38 17.00 -1.48
C HIS A 350 8.46 15.68 -2.24
N ILE A 351 9.57 15.46 -2.93
CA ILE A 351 9.83 14.22 -3.65
C ILE A 351 10.99 13.50 -2.96
N ARG A 352 10.76 12.26 -2.52
CA ARG A 352 11.83 11.32 -2.23
C ARG A 352 12.14 10.56 -3.52
N LEU A 353 13.20 10.98 -4.20
CA LEU A 353 13.73 10.32 -5.39
C LEU A 353 14.72 9.24 -4.94
N THR A 354 14.48 7.96 -5.25
CA THR A 354 15.37 6.86 -4.85
C THR A 354 15.77 6.06 -6.08
N LEU A 355 17.05 5.72 -6.17
CA LEU A 355 17.59 4.81 -7.17
C LEU A 355 18.22 3.62 -6.43
N THR A 356 17.61 2.44 -6.58
CA THR A 356 18.17 1.19 -6.07
C THR A 356 19.09 0.57 -7.12
N ARG A 357 20.02 -0.29 -6.70
CA ARG A 357 20.79 -1.12 -7.65
C ARG A 357 19.88 -2.12 -8.41
N GLY A 358 18.65 -2.30 -7.92
CA GLY A 358 17.60 -3.09 -8.55
C GLY A 358 17.42 -4.48 -7.98
N GLU A 359 16.56 -5.24 -8.63
CA GLU A 359 16.27 -6.64 -8.32
C GLU A 359 17.49 -7.53 -8.52
N LYS A 360 17.67 -8.49 -7.60
CA LYS A 360 18.67 -9.55 -7.73
C LYS A 360 18.04 -10.84 -8.25
N VAL A 361 18.79 -11.58 -9.07
CA VAL A 361 18.39 -12.94 -9.50
C VAL A 361 18.33 -13.96 -8.34
N THR A 362 19.02 -13.67 -7.23
CA THR A 362 18.99 -14.48 -6.01
C THR A 362 19.40 -13.65 -4.79
N SER A 363 19.05 -14.12 -3.60
CA SER A 363 19.45 -13.48 -2.35
C SER A 363 20.97 -13.54 -2.16
N GLY A 364 21.60 -12.42 -1.82
CA GLY A 364 23.04 -12.39 -1.54
C GLY A 364 23.65 -10.98 -1.53
N MET A 365 24.85 -10.88 -0.94
CA MET A 365 25.54 -9.58 -0.78
C MET A 365 26.19 -9.06 -2.07
N SER A 366 26.50 -9.93 -3.03
CA SER A 366 27.23 -9.51 -4.24
C SER A 366 26.35 -8.62 -5.13
N PRO A 367 26.86 -7.47 -5.63
CA PRO A 367 26.17 -6.66 -6.62
C PRO A 367 26.12 -7.33 -8.00
N ALA A 368 26.91 -8.40 -8.23
CA ALA A 368 26.86 -9.16 -9.48
C ALA A 368 25.53 -9.88 -9.73
N PHE A 369 24.68 -10.01 -8.71
CA PHE A 369 23.34 -10.58 -8.86
C PHE A 369 22.30 -9.56 -9.38
N ASN A 370 22.63 -8.27 -9.44
CA ASN A 370 21.75 -7.21 -9.95
C ASN A 370 21.77 -7.18 -11.48
N LEU A 371 21.06 -8.10 -12.10
CA LEU A 371 21.04 -8.28 -13.56
C LEU A 371 19.81 -7.67 -14.24
N TYR A 372 18.83 -7.19 -13.47
CA TYR A 372 17.58 -6.59 -13.98
C TYR A 372 17.66 -5.07 -14.20
N GLY A 373 18.81 -4.44 -13.91
CA GLY A 373 18.98 -2.98 -13.98
C GLY A 373 18.50 -2.26 -12.72
N CYS A 374 18.73 -0.95 -12.64
CA CYS A 374 18.35 -0.13 -11.48
C CYS A 374 16.83 0.06 -11.39
N THR A 375 16.30 0.16 -10.17
CA THR A 375 14.89 0.53 -9.95
C THR A 375 14.79 1.98 -9.49
N LEU A 376 14.15 2.83 -10.31
CA LEU A 376 13.86 4.22 -9.98
C LEU A 376 12.54 4.32 -9.21
N ILE A 377 12.53 5.08 -8.13
CA ILE A 377 11.33 5.35 -7.32
C ILE A 377 11.17 6.86 -7.18
N VAL A 378 10.01 7.38 -7.58
CA VAL A 378 9.63 8.79 -7.37
C VAL A 378 8.42 8.85 -6.44
N LEU A 379 8.69 9.10 -5.15
CA LEU A 379 7.64 9.29 -4.15
C LEU A 379 7.43 10.79 -3.90
N ALA A 380 6.48 11.38 -4.61
CA ALA A 380 6.02 12.75 -4.39
C ALA A 380 4.84 12.77 -3.41
N GLU A 381 4.90 13.66 -2.41
CA GLU A 381 3.82 13.87 -1.44
C GLU A 381 3.56 15.37 -1.25
N TRP A 382 2.29 15.74 -1.03
CA TRP A 382 1.96 17.05 -0.47
C TRP A 382 2.55 17.12 0.92
N LYS A 383 3.50 18.03 1.11
CA LYS A 383 4.33 18.07 2.31
C LYS A 383 4.83 19.49 2.57
N PRO A 384 4.08 20.31 3.34
CA PRO A 384 4.58 21.60 3.80
C PRO A 384 5.86 21.43 4.64
N PRO A 385 6.61 22.51 4.92
CA PRO A 385 7.76 22.46 5.82
C PRO A 385 7.45 21.72 7.12
N VAL A 386 8.35 20.82 7.53
CA VAL A 386 8.09 19.91 8.67
C VAL A 386 8.41 20.51 10.03
N TYR A 387 9.13 21.64 10.06
CA TYR A 387 9.51 22.33 11.27
C TYR A 387 8.89 23.73 11.33
N ASP A 388 8.76 24.25 12.56
CA ASP A 388 8.34 25.62 12.79
C ASP A 388 9.48 26.59 12.48
N ASN A 389 9.48 27.12 11.27
CA ASN A 389 10.45 28.12 10.83
C ASN A 389 10.20 29.52 11.43
N SER A 390 9.12 29.70 12.20
CA SER A 390 8.74 30.97 12.81
C SER A 390 9.16 31.09 14.29
N SER A 391 8.94 30.04 15.10
CA SER A 391 9.31 30.01 16.51
C SER A 391 10.60 29.23 16.79
N GLY A 392 11.05 28.41 15.84
CA GLY A 392 12.21 27.55 15.98
C GLY A 392 11.95 26.26 16.77
N ILE A 393 12.98 25.42 16.79
CA ILE A 393 12.95 24.06 17.34
C ILE A 393 13.94 23.88 18.51
N ARG A 394 13.80 22.75 19.21
CA ARG A 394 14.64 22.32 20.32
C ARG A 394 15.43 21.09 19.93
N LEU A 395 16.72 21.10 20.20
CA LEU A 395 17.62 19.99 19.90
C LEU A 395 18.14 19.33 21.18
N VAL A 396 18.47 18.05 21.06
CA VAL A 396 19.27 17.32 22.05
C VAL A 396 20.49 16.69 21.37
N THR A 397 21.58 16.51 22.08
CA THR A 397 22.76 15.81 21.60
C THR A 397 22.55 14.30 21.74
N ALA A 398 22.64 13.58 20.63
CA ALA A 398 22.60 12.12 20.62
C ALA A 398 23.92 11.51 21.10
N THR A 399 23.81 10.35 21.75
CA THR A 399 24.94 9.47 22.04
C THR A 399 25.40 8.71 20.79
N THR A 400 24.48 8.43 19.86
CA THR A 400 24.80 7.89 18.54
C THR A 400 25.72 8.84 17.76
N ARG A 401 26.90 8.35 17.37
CA ARG A 401 27.89 9.11 16.57
C ARG A 401 27.60 9.00 15.09
N ARG A 402 27.95 10.02 14.32
CA ARG A 402 27.75 10.04 12.88
C ARG A 402 28.77 9.13 12.17
N ASN A 403 28.35 8.52 11.06
CA ASN A 403 29.20 7.63 10.29
C ASN A 403 30.48 8.34 9.82
N SER A 404 31.61 7.65 9.96
CA SER A 404 32.88 8.07 9.37
C SER A 404 32.95 7.64 7.90
N PRO A 405 33.69 8.38 7.05
CA PRO A 405 34.11 7.89 5.74
C PRO A 405 34.79 6.52 5.74
N ASN A 406 35.37 6.11 6.89
CA ASN A 406 35.95 4.77 7.07
C ASN A 406 34.91 3.63 7.17
N SER A 407 33.62 3.95 7.32
CA SER A 407 32.56 2.96 7.47
C SER A 407 31.53 3.12 6.36
N ILE A 408 30.82 4.25 6.33
CA ILE A 408 29.87 4.59 5.28
C ILE A 408 29.96 6.11 5.10
N ASP A 409 30.57 6.56 4.01
CA ASP A 409 30.78 7.99 3.77
C ASP A 409 29.46 8.71 3.49
N SER A 410 29.15 9.69 4.33
CA SER A 410 27.97 10.55 4.24
C SER A 410 27.91 11.39 2.96
N LYS A 411 29.00 11.49 2.18
CA LYS A 411 28.99 12.10 0.84
C LYS A 411 28.20 11.28 -0.18
N ILE A 412 28.07 9.98 0.05
CA ILE A 412 27.11 9.14 -0.66
C ILE A 412 25.75 9.35 0.00
N HIS A 413 24.78 9.89 -0.74
CA HIS A 413 23.44 10.08 -0.21
C HIS A 413 22.65 8.76 -0.24
N HIS A 414 22.99 7.85 0.67
CA HIS A 414 22.56 6.45 0.68
C HIS A 414 21.30 6.20 1.54
N ASN A 415 20.64 5.05 1.34
CA ASN A 415 19.46 4.64 2.13
C ASN A 415 19.77 3.98 3.49
N ASN A 416 21.04 3.77 3.85
CA ASN A 416 21.46 3.17 5.13
C ASN A 416 21.31 4.15 6.32
N LEU A 417 20.07 4.49 6.67
CA LEU A 417 19.72 5.55 7.63
C LEU A 417 19.50 5.05 9.07
N ILE A 418 19.81 3.80 9.40
CA ILE A 418 19.61 3.28 10.76
C ILE A 418 20.39 4.10 11.81
N ASN A 419 21.60 4.56 11.47
CA ASN A 419 22.41 5.47 12.30
C ASN A 419 21.65 6.76 12.66
N ASN A 420 21.03 7.38 11.66
CA ASN A 420 20.23 8.59 11.82
C ASN A 420 18.92 8.32 12.58
N ILE A 421 18.26 7.18 12.31
CA ILE A 421 17.01 6.79 12.99
C ILE A 421 17.26 6.56 14.49
N LEU A 422 18.37 5.94 14.87
CA LEU A 422 18.73 5.76 16.28
C LEU A 422 18.90 7.09 17.00
N ALA A 423 19.59 8.06 16.40
CA ALA A 423 19.69 9.42 16.94
C ALA A 423 18.30 10.09 17.05
N LYS A 424 17.42 9.92 16.06
CA LYS A 424 16.05 10.44 16.12
C LYS A 424 15.22 9.80 17.23
N ILE A 425 15.42 8.51 17.52
CA ILE A 425 14.78 7.83 18.66
C ILE A 425 15.22 8.47 19.98
N GLU A 426 16.53 8.74 20.15
CA GLU A 426 17.05 9.45 21.31
C GLU A 426 16.40 10.85 21.46
N GLY A 427 16.31 11.59 20.34
CA GLY A 427 15.64 12.89 20.29
C GLY A 427 14.18 12.84 20.74
N ASN A 428 13.42 11.87 20.21
CA ASN A 428 12.02 11.69 20.56
C ASN A 428 11.84 11.35 22.06
N LEU A 429 12.68 10.47 22.61
CA LEU A 429 12.62 10.08 24.03
C LEU A 429 13.01 11.24 24.96
N ALA A 430 13.83 12.19 24.48
CA ALA A 430 14.15 13.43 25.17
C ALA A 430 13.09 14.53 24.98
N ASN A 431 12.01 14.29 24.22
CA ASN A 431 11.03 15.30 23.82
C ASN A 431 11.64 16.50 23.08
N ALA A 432 12.70 16.25 22.29
CA ALA A 432 13.29 17.23 21.39
C ALA A 432 12.77 17.03 19.95
N ASP A 433 12.83 18.10 19.15
CA ASP A 433 12.34 18.09 17.77
C ASP A 433 13.28 17.34 16.82
N ASP A 434 14.59 17.40 17.06
CA ASP A 434 15.65 16.71 16.30
C ASP A 434 16.88 16.50 17.20
N ALA A 435 17.85 15.70 16.77
CA ALA A 435 19.03 15.35 17.54
C ALA A 435 20.35 15.73 16.84
N ILE A 436 21.24 16.43 17.55
CA ILE A 436 22.61 16.75 17.11
C ILE A 436 23.46 15.48 17.20
N MET A 437 24.18 15.16 16.12
CA MET A 437 25.11 14.05 16.04
C MET A 437 26.55 14.58 16.00
N LEU A 438 27.42 13.96 16.78
CA LEU A 438 28.85 14.28 16.83
C LEU A 438 29.67 13.34 15.94
N ASP A 439 30.79 13.84 15.44
CA ASP A 439 31.83 13.02 14.80
C ASP A 439 32.58 12.16 15.82
N LYS A 440 33.48 11.30 15.33
CA LYS A 440 34.26 10.37 16.17
C LYS A 440 35.17 11.07 17.19
N ASP A 441 35.52 12.33 16.94
CA ASP A 441 36.44 13.12 17.75
C ASP A 441 35.67 14.09 18.69
N GLY A 442 34.34 14.01 18.72
CA GLY A 442 33.48 14.77 19.62
C GLY A 442 33.08 16.16 19.13
N PHE A 443 33.33 16.49 17.87
CA PHE A 443 32.89 17.76 17.27
C PHE A 443 31.52 17.60 16.60
N VAL A 444 30.75 18.68 16.50
CA VAL A 444 29.42 18.63 15.88
C VAL A 444 29.56 18.34 14.38
N SER A 445 28.77 17.40 13.87
CA SER A 445 28.73 17.03 12.45
C SER A 445 27.49 17.59 11.75
N GLU A 446 26.32 17.10 12.12
CA GLU A 446 25.01 17.50 11.63
C GLU A 446 23.93 17.06 12.64
N THR A 447 22.66 17.28 12.35
CA THR A 447 21.56 16.62 13.07
C THR A 447 21.21 15.28 12.43
N ASN A 448 20.23 14.54 12.97
CA ASN A 448 19.82 13.28 12.35
C ASN A 448 19.28 13.43 10.92
N ALA A 449 18.87 14.63 10.48
CA ALA A 449 18.29 14.83 9.15
C ALA A 449 18.73 16.11 8.41
N THR A 450 19.48 17.01 9.04
CA THR A 450 19.79 18.34 8.49
C THR A 450 21.19 18.83 8.91
N ASN A 451 21.85 19.64 8.07
CA ASN A 451 23.09 20.32 8.46
C ASN A 451 22.80 21.44 9.47
N ILE A 452 23.83 21.95 10.15
CA ILE A 452 23.69 22.93 11.24
C ILE A 452 24.67 24.09 11.09
N PHE A 453 24.23 25.29 11.50
CA PHE A 453 24.98 26.53 11.48
C PHE A 453 24.84 27.25 12.83
N MET A 454 25.85 28.05 13.18
CA MET A 454 25.79 28.96 14.33
C MET A 454 26.23 30.36 13.94
N VAL A 455 25.78 31.34 14.71
CA VAL A 455 26.27 32.72 14.69
C VAL A 455 26.97 33.01 16.00
N LYS A 456 28.16 33.60 15.94
CA LYS A 456 28.81 34.18 17.09
C LYS A 456 29.47 35.49 16.74
N LYS A 457 29.12 36.56 17.47
CA LYS A 457 29.64 37.92 17.24
C LYS A 457 29.48 38.37 15.78
N GLY A 458 28.35 38.03 15.16
CA GLY A 458 28.04 38.36 13.76
C GLY A 458 28.71 37.49 12.70
N HIS A 459 29.53 36.50 13.09
CA HIS A 459 30.15 35.56 12.14
C HIS A 459 29.35 34.27 12.08
N VAL A 460 29.10 33.78 10.87
CA VAL A 460 28.42 32.51 10.61
C VAL A 460 29.46 31.39 10.56
N SER A 461 29.17 30.26 11.19
CA SER A 461 30.02 29.07 11.12
C SER A 461 29.20 27.80 10.91
N THR A 462 29.74 26.85 10.16
CA THR A 462 29.16 25.50 9.98
C THR A 462 30.27 24.43 10.04
N PRO A 463 29.98 23.21 10.54
CA PRO A 463 30.93 22.11 10.50
C PRO A 463 31.45 21.81 9.09
N HIS A 464 32.69 21.32 8.99
CA HIS A 464 33.19 20.71 7.75
C HIS A 464 32.33 19.52 7.32
N ALA A 465 32.21 19.31 6.01
CA ALA A 465 31.54 18.14 5.43
C ALA A 465 32.38 16.83 5.52
N ASP A 466 33.10 16.64 6.63
CA ASP A 466 33.92 15.46 6.90
C ASP A 466 33.05 14.26 7.30
N TYR A 467 32.03 14.50 8.14
CA TYR A 467 31.15 13.48 8.72
C TYR A 467 29.67 13.68 8.38
N CYS A 468 29.31 14.70 7.62
CA CYS A 468 27.93 15.00 7.23
C CYS A 468 27.75 14.98 5.71
N LEU A 469 26.49 14.93 5.26
CA LEU A 469 26.18 15.10 3.84
C LEU A 469 26.46 16.55 3.45
N PRO A 470 27.20 16.84 2.36
CA PRO A 470 27.29 18.18 1.80
C PRO A 470 25.94 18.56 1.19
N GLY A 471 25.04 19.07 2.02
CA GLY A 471 23.67 19.42 1.64
C GLY A 471 23.61 20.50 0.56
N ILE A 472 22.71 20.34 -0.42
CA ILE A 472 22.45 21.38 -1.43
C ILE A 472 21.85 22.64 -0.79
N THR A 473 20.95 22.47 0.19
CA THR A 473 20.44 23.59 1.00
C THR A 473 21.57 24.26 1.79
N ARG A 474 22.50 23.48 2.36
CA ARG A 474 23.68 24.02 3.06
C ARG A 474 24.54 24.85 2.12
N ALA A 475 24.89 24.33 0.94
CA ALA A 475 25.66 25.08 -0.07
C ALA A 475 24.94 26.37 -0.48
N THR A 476 23.64 26.29 -0.76
CA THR A 476 22.81 27.46 -1.09
C THR A 476 22.83 28.50 0.03
N VAL A 477 22.73 28.07 1.29
CA VAL A 477 22.80 28.98 2.45
C VAL A 477 24.18 29.61 2.61
N MET A 478 25.25 28.86 2.36
CA MET A 478 26.61 29.40 2.38
C MET A 478 26.77 30.52 1.33
N ASP A 479 26.26 30.30 0.12
CA ASP A 479 26.25 31.33 -0.94
C ASP A 479 25.46 32.57 -0.52
N LEU A 480 24.27 32.38 0.06
CA LEU A 480 23.43 33.48 0.55
C LEU A 480 24.10 34.26 1.68
N VAL A 481 24.78 33.59 2.62
CA VAL A 481 25.54 34.26 3.70
C VAL A 481 26.60 35.19 3.12
N ILE A 482 27.32 34.74 2.09
CA ILE A 482 28.33 35.57 1.40
C ILE A 482 27.68 36.73 0.66
N GLN A 483 26.57 36.49 -0.07
CA GLN A 483 25.83 37.53 -0.80
C GLN A 483 25.24 38.60 0.13
N GLU A 484 24.82 38.21 1.33
CA GLU A 484 24.36 39.12 2.37
C GLU A 484 25.50 39.87 3.10
N ASN A 485 26.74 39.74 2.61
CA ASN A 485 27.95 40.37 3.17
C ASN A 485 28.24 39.97 4.61
N LEU A 486 27.94 38.72 4.97
CA LEU A 486 28.30 38.13 6.27
C LEU A 486 29.57 37.27 6.13
N ILE A 487 30.32 37.17 7.23
CA ILE A 487 31.53 36.34 7.27
C ILE A 487 31.12 34.89 7.52
N LEU A 488 31.55 34.00 6.64
CA LEU A 488 31.32 32.55 6.73
C LEU A 488 32.61 31.80 7.05
N HIS A 489 32.54 30.91 8.04
CA HIS A 489 33.62 29.98 8.36
C HIS A 489 33.12 28.53 8.29
N GLU A 490 33.77 27.72 7.46
CA GLU A 490 33.65 26.27 7.55
C GLU A 490 34.79 25.76 8.42
N ARG A 491 34.47 25.16 9.58
CA ARG A 491 35.47 24.73 10.58
C ARG A 491 34.96 23.63 11.48
N ARG A 492 35.84 23.00 12.26
CA ARG A 492 35.43 22.15 13.39
C ARG A 492 34.83 23.04 14.50
N ILE A 493 33.68 22.62 15.04
CA ILE A 493 32.94 23.35 16.07
C ILE A 493 32.59 22.38 17.19
N SER A 494 32.96 22.73 18.41
CA SER A 494 32.63 21.93 19.60
C SER A 494 31.18 22.16 20.03
N LEU A 495 30.62 21.20 20.77
CA LEU A 495 29.27 21.34 21.32
C LEU A 495 29.13 22.57 22.25
N SER A 496 30.18 22.85 23.04
CA SER A 496 30.23 24.02 23.93
C SER A 496 30.10 25.35 23.17
N GLU A 497 30.63 25.43 21.95
CA GLU A 497 30.48 26.62 21.11
C GLU A 497 29.04 26.79 20.60
N PHE A 498 28.37 25.69 20.23
CA PHE A 498 26.96 25.72 19.88
C PHE A 498 26.07 26.13 21.06
N HIS A 499 26.35 25.61 22.26
CA HIS A 499 25.64 26.02 23.48
C HIS A 499 25.81 27.50 23.80
N ALA A 500 26.95 28.10 23.43
CA ALA A 500 27.26 29.50 23.66
C ALA A 500 26.99 30.41 22.44
N ALA A 501 26.37 29.89 21.38
CA ALA A 501 26.07 30.65 20.17
C ALA A 501 25.03 31.76 20.42
N ASP A 502 25.11 32.83 19.62
CA ASP A 502 24.13 33.91 19.66
C ASP A 502 22.86 33.52 18.88
N GLU A 503 23.02 32.77 17.77
CA GLU A 503 21.94 32.17 16.99
C GLU A 503 22.38 30.79 16.47
N VAL A 504 21.43 29.88 16.26
CA VAL A 504 21.67 28.57 15.62
C VAL A 504 20.50 28.29 14.68
N TRP A 505 20.78 27.66 13.53
CA TRP A 505 19.75 27.11 12.66
C TRP A 505 20.20 25.81 12.01
N THR A 506 19.24 25.02 11.55
CA THR A 506 19.48 23.84 10.71
C THR A 506 19.04 24.08 9.28
N THR A 507 19.60 23.28 8.35
CA THR A 507 19.30 23.39 6.92
C THR A 507 19.05 22.04 6.26
N GLY A 508 17.96 21.91 5.50
CA GLY A 508 17.71 20.76 4.63
C GLY A 508 16.45 20.91 3.78
N THR A 509 16.26 20.10 2.73
CA THR A 509 15.15 20.29 1.77
C THR A 509 13.74 20.23 2.40
N MET A 510 13.55 19.46 3.47
CA MET A 510 12.23 19.33 4.13
C MET A 510 11.95 20.44 5.17
N GLY A 511 12.98 20.89 5.88
CA GLY A 511 12.87 21.90 6.94
C GLY A 511 13.22 23.32 6.48
N GLU A 512 13.85 23.45 5.31
CA GLU A 512 14.42 24.69 4.77
C GLU A 512 15.48 25.26 5.71
N LEU A 513 15.34 26.50 6.20
CA LEU A 513 16.13 27.04 7.31
C LEU A 513 15.28 27.09 8.58
N THR A 514 15.59 26.20 9.52
CA THR A 514 14.85 26.09 10.79
C THR A 514 15.66 26.67 11.95
N PRO A 515 15.19 27.73 12.63
CA PRO A 515 15.86 28.30 13.79
C PRO A 515 15.92 27.30 14.95
N VAL A 516 16.97 27.35 15.76
CA VAL A 516 17.14 26.53 16.96
C VAL A 516 17.24 27.45 18.17
N VAL A 517 16.28 27.31 19.08
CA VAL A 517 16.16 28.18 20.27
C VAL A 517 16.68 27.53 21.55
N MET A 518 16.91 26.22 21.53
CA MET A 518 17.39 25.47 22.69
C MET A 518 18.18 24.24 22.26
N ILE A 519 19.30 23.98 22.97
CA ILE A 519 20.12 22.76 22.81
C ILE A 519 20.41 22.18 24.19
N ASP A 520 20.08 20.90 24.42
CA ASP A 520 20.38 20.19 25.68
C ASP A 520 19.85 20.91 26.93
N GLY A 521 18.68 21.55 26.83
CA GLY A 521 18.07 22.34 27.90
C GLY A 521 18.68 23.74 28.09
N ARG A 522 19.66 24.16 27.28
CA ARG A 522 20.26 25.50 27.31
C ARG A 522 19.64 26.38 26.23
N VAL A 523 19.17 27.55 26.63
CA VAL A 523 18.62 28.55 25.72
C VAL A 523 19.74 29.08 24.82
N ILE A 524 19.48 29.16 23.52
CA ILE A 524 20.38 29.77 22.54
C ILE A 524 20.04 31.25 22.41
N GLY A 525 21.04 32.12 22.50
CA GLY A 525 20.83 33.57 22.52
C GLY A 525 19.84 33.99 23.61
N ASN A 526 18.72 34.59 23.20
CA ASN A 526 17.60 34.97 24.06
C ASN A 526 16.39 34.01 23.96
N GLY A 527 16.51 32.89 23.24
CA GLY A 527 15.42 31.94 23.01
C GLY A 527 14.47 32.34 21.88
N GLU A 528 14.84 33.35 21.07
CA GLU A 528 14.06 33.82 19.93
C GLU A 528 14.87 33.67 18.62
N VAL A 529 14.17 33.77 17.49
CA VAL A 529 14.81 33.78 16.17
C VAL A 529 15.60 35.07 15.99
N GLY A 530 16.93 34.95 15.87
CA GLY A 530 17.81 36.10 15.74
C GLY A 530 17.80 36.77 14.36
N PRO A 531 18.36 37.99 14.28
CA PRO A 531 18.32 38.81 13.07
C PRO A 531 19.09 38.22 11.88
N VAL A 532 20.22 37.53 12.11
CA VAL A 532 20.97 36.91 11.01
C VAL A 532 20.17 35.77 10.40
N THR A 533 19.60 34.91 11.24
CA THR A 533 18.76 33.78 10.82
C THR A 533 17.57 34.28 10.00
N ARG A 534 16.84 35.30 10.47
CA ARG A 534 15.71 35.89 9.72
C ARG A 534 16.14 36.48 8.38
N ARG A 535 17.28 37.16 8.34
CA ARG A 535 17.82 37.74 7.10
C ARG A 535 18.06 36.65 6.05
N ILE A 536 18.70 35.55 6.43
CA ILE A 536 18.96 34.44 5.51
C ILE A 536 17.66 33.70 5.14
N GLN A 537 16.71 33.53 6.06
CA GLN A 537 15.40 32.96 5.74
C GLN A 537 14.67 33.76 4.64
N ASN A 538 14.68 35.10 4.74
CA ASN A 538 14.06 35.96 3.74
C ASN A 538 14.76 35.84 2.38
N ALA A 539 16.10 35.83 2.36
CA ALA A 539 16.88 35.66 1.15
C ALA A 539 16.64 34.29 0.50
N TYR A 540 16.58 33.22 1.30
CA TYR A 540 16.26 31.87 0.83
C TYR A 540 14.86 31.79 0.22
N LYS A 541 13.86 32.36 0.89
CA LYS A 541 12.49 32.41 0.39
C LYS A 541 12.39 33.13 -0.96
N ALA A 542 13.05 34.27 -1.11
CA ALA A 542 13.11 35.00 -2.37
C ALA A 542 13.75 34.14 -3.48
N LEU A 543 14.89 33.50 -3.19
CA LEU A 543 15.58 32.64 -4.15
C LEU A 543 14.73 31.46 -4.61
N THR A 544 14.01 30.80 -3.71
CA THR A 544 13.16 29.64 -4.03
C THR A 544 11.96 29.97 -4.92
N ALA A 545 11.49 31.22 -4.92
CA ALA A 545 10.42 31.66 -5.82
C ALA A 545 10.91 31.85 -7.26
N GLU A 546 12.17 32.27 -7.43
CA GLU A 546 12.74 32.59 -8.73
C GLU A 546 13.39 31.38 -9.39
N LEU A 547 14.23 30.65 -8.65
CA LEU A 547 15.11 29.61 -9.16
C LEU A 547 14.43 28.22 -9.16
N GLY A 548 14.66 27.45 -10.21
CA GLY A 548 14.28 26.03 -10.28
C GLY A 548 14.01 25.60 -11.72
N VAL A 549 13.93 24.29 -11.93
CA VAL A 549 13.60 23.72 -13.24
C VAL A 549 12.07 23.70 -13.38
N PRO A 550 11.47 24.38 -14.37
CA PRO A 550 10.03 24.40 -14.55
C PRO A 550 9.47 23.00 -14.83
N ILE A 551 8.33 22.67 -14.20
CA ILE A 551 7.57 21.47 -14.53
C ILE A 551 6.93 21.70 -15.91
N PRO A 552 7.17 20.82 -16.90
CA PRO A 552 6.65 21.00 -18.26
C PRO A 552 5.14 20.77 -18.28
N VAL A 553 4.35 21.84 -18.17
CA VAL A 553 2.90 21.77 -18.33
C VAL A 553 2.56 21.93 -19.82
N PRO A 554 1.84 20.99 -20.45
CA PRO A 554 1.32 21.24 -21.79
C PRO A 554 0.39 22.46 -21.75
N ALA A 555 0.55 23.38 -22.71
CA ALA A 555 -0.35 24.52 -22.85
C ALA A 555 -1.81 24.00 -22.84
N LYS A 556 -2.66 24.62 -22.02
CA LYS A 556 -4.10 24.30 -22.01
C LYS A 556 -4.61 24.40 -23.47
N LYS A 557 -5.02 23.26 -24.03
CA LYS A 557 -5.74 23.22 -25.31
C LYS A 557 -7.12 23.81 -25.15
#